data_AF-A0A415HVM5-F1
#
_entry.id   AF-A0A415HVM5-F1
#
_cell.length_a   1.000
_cell.length_b   1.000
_cell.length_c   1.000
_cell.angle_alpha   90.00
_cell.angle_beta   90.00
_cell.angle_gamma   90.00
#
_symmetry.space_group_name_H-M   'P 1'
#
loop_
_entity.id
_entity.type
_entity.pdbx_description
1 polymer ?
#
loop_
_entity_poly.entity_id
_entity_poly.type
_entity_poly.pdbx_seq_one_letter_code
_entity_poly.pdbx_strand_id
1 'polypeptide(L)'
;MYKTLNETVDGMCSTDYKERFVAEYNQLVIRYRGLKNMLDKWDRNELDFTPTCPRSTYNLQIKAMTDYIDVLEARAAMENIYL
;
A
#
# COMPACT_ATOMS: atom_id res chain seq x y z
N MET A 1 8.22 -8.30 7.81
CA MET A 1 7.34 -7.28 7.22
C MET A 1 7.49 -5.96 7.95
N TYR A 2 7.64 -4.87 7.21
CA TYR A 2 7.73 -3.52 7.72
C TYR A 2 6.37 -3.05 8.27
N LYS A 3 6.39 -2.21 9.30
CA LYS A 3 5.19 -1.66 9.96
C LYS A 3 4.93 -0.21 9.57
N THR A 4 5.98 0.55 9.24
CA THR A 4 5.88 1.97 8.85
C THR A 4 6.64 2.26 7.56
N LEU A 5 6.30 3.39 6.91
CA LEU A 5 6.99 3.80 5.68
C LEU A 5 8.48 4.07 5.90
N ASN A 6 8.86 4.65 7.03
CA ASN A 6 10.26 4.98 7.31
C ASN A 6 11.14 3.73 7.39
N GLU A 7 10.61 2.61 7.90
CA GLU A 7 11.36 1.36 7.97
C GLU A 7 11.67 0.75 6.59
N THR A 8 10.96 1.18 5.53
CA THR A 8 11.19 0.70 4.17
C THR A 8 12.34 1.42 3.45
N VAL A 9 12.86 2.53 4.01
CA VAL A 9 13.86 3.39 3.35
C VAL A 9 15.13 2.62 3.02
N ASP A 10 15.66 1.85 3.96
CA ASP A 10 16.89 1.08 3.75
C ASP A 10 16.71 0.05 2.63
N GLY A 11 15.57 -0.65 2.61
CA GLY A 11 15.23 -1.60 1.56
C GLY A 11 15.09 -0.94 0.18
N MET A 12 14.50 0.25 0.10
CA MET A 12 14.40 1.03 -1.14
C MET A 12 15.76 1.49 -1.69
N CYS A 13 16.74 1.70 -0.81
CA CYS A 13 18.11 2.09 -1.17
C CYS A 13 19.05 0.90 -1.39
N SER A 14 18.57 -0.34 -1.22
CA SER A 14 19.39 -1.53 -1.39
C SER A 14 19.92 -1.68 -2.82
N THR A 15 21.11 -2.26 -2.97
CA THR A 15 21.65 -2.67 -4.27
C THR A 15 20.98 -3.94 -4.79
N ASP A 16 20.43 -4.79 -3.91
CA ASP A 16 19.62 -5.94 -4.30
C ASP A 16 18.21 -5.50 -4.71
N TYR A 17 17.83 -5.84 -5.94
CA TYR A 17 16.51 -5.50 -6.46
C TYR A 17 15.38 -6.21 -5.71
N LYS A 18 15.65 -7.39 -5.14
CA LYS A 18 14.64 -8.15 -4.38
C LYS A 18 14.27 -7.41 -3.10
N GLU A 19 15.25 -6.81 -2.42
CA GLU A 19 15.00 -6.00 -1.23
C GLU A 19 14.21 -4.73 -1.58
N ARG A 20 14.55 -4.06 -2.69
CA ARG A 20 13.76 -2.93 -3.20
C ARG A 20 12.31 -3.33 -3.53
N PHE A 21 12.12 -4.50 -4.13
CA PHE A 21 10.81 -5.03 -4.46
C PHE A 21 9.95 -5.31 -3.21
N VAL A 22 10.54 -5.95 -2.20
CA VAL A 22 9.86 -6.19 -0.90
C VAL A 22 9.52 -4.87 -0.22
N ALA A 23 10.43 -3.88 -0.26
CA ALA A 23 10.18 -2.57 0.29
C ALA A 23 9.03 -1.84 -0.42
N GLU A 24 8.99 -1.87 -1.76
CA GLU A 24 7.90 -1.31 -2.57
C GLU A 24 6.54 -1.93 -2.21
N TYR A 25 6.47 -3.27 -2.17
CA TYR A 25 5.26 -3.99 -1.77
C TYR A 25 4.78 -3.56 -0.38
N ASN A 26 5.68 -3.53 0.60
CA ASN A 26 5.33 -3.13 1.96
C ASN A 26 4.89 -1.66 2.02
N GLN A 27 5.52 -0.75 1.28
CA GLN A 27 5.08 0.65 1.20
C GLN A 27 3.65 0.76 0.69
N LEU A 28 3.32 0.04 -0.38
CA LEU A 28 1.99 0.03 -0.97
C LEU A 28 0.94 -0.53 0.00
N VAL A 29 1.23 -1.66 0.65
CA VAL A 29 0.35 -2.29 1.64
C VAL A 29 0.11 -1.38 2.85
N ILE A 30 1.15 -0.71 3.35
CA ILE A 30 1.02 0.24 4.47
C ILE A 30 0.09 1.40 4.07
N ARG A 31 0.27 1.97 2.88
CA ARG A 31 -0.60 3.04 2.37
C ARG A 31 -2.03 2.55 2.14
N TYR A 32 -2.19 1.35 1.60
CA TYR A 32 -3.50 0.73 1.38
C TYR A 32 -4.27 0.59 2.69
N ARG A 33 -3.61 0.04 3.73
CA ARG A 33 -4.22 -0.10 5.07
C ARG A 33 -4.60 1.25 5.66
N GLY A 34 -3.74 2.25 5.51
CA GLY A 34 -4.03 3.62 5.95
C GLY A 34 -5.26 4.22 5.26
N LEU A 35 -5.32 4.12 3.93
CA LEU A 35 -6.45 4.60 3.15
C LEU A 35 -7.73 3.83 3.48
N LYS A 36 -7.67 2.49 3.53
CA LYS A 36 -8.81 1.64 3.89
C LYS A 36 -9.39 2.02 5.25
N ASN A 37 -8.54 2.17 6.28
CA ASN A 37 -8.98 2.58 7.60
C ASN A 37 -9.63 3.97 7.61
N MET A 38 -9.08 4.92 6.83
CA MET A 38 -9.69 6.24 6.69
C MET A 38 -11.07 6.16 6.00
N LEU A 39 -11.21 5.36 4.94
CA LEU A 39 -12.47 5.11 4.26
C LEU A 39 -13.50 4.42 5.16
N ASP A 40 -13.07 3.42 5.94
CA ASP A 40 -13.94 2.70 6.88
C ASP A 40 -14.48 3.66 7.96
N LYS A 41 -13.65 4.59 8.46
CA LYS A 41 -14.10 5.65 9.36
C LYS A 41 -15.07 6.62 8.69
N TRP A 42 -14.81 6.99 7.43
CA TRP A 42 -15.71 7.85 6.66
C TRP A 42 -17.08 7.20 6.52
N ASP A 43 -17.13 5.92 6.13
CA ASP A 43 -18.38 5.19 5.91
C ASP A 43 -19.18 4.98 7.21
N ARG A 44 -18.51 5.01 8.38
CA ARG A 44 -19.15 5.00 9.72
C ARG A 44 -19.47 6.37 10.30
N ASN A 45 -19.19 7.47 9.58
CA ASN A 45 -19.29 8.85 10.09
C ASN A 45 -18.41 9.11 11.32
N GLU A 46 -17.26 8.45 11.43
CA GLU A 46 -16.28 8.59 12.53
C GLU A 46 -15.04 9.41 12.12
N LEU A 47 -15.05 9.99 10.92
CA LEU A 47 -13.92 10.77 10.42
C LEU A 47 -13.92 12.17 11.05
N ASP A 48 -12.77 12.58 11.58
CA ASP A 48 -12.55 13.85 12.27
C ASP A 48 -12.30 15.04 11.32
N PHE A 49 -12.31 14.79 10.01
CA PHE A 49 -12.18 15.80 8.97
C PHE A 49 -13.09 15.52 7.77
N THR A 50 -13.28 16.53 6.92
CA THR A 50 -14.00 16.37 5.64
C THR A 50 -13.00 16.23 4.50
N PRO A 51 -13.02 15.12 3.74
CA PRO A 51 -12.16 14.96 2.58
C PRO A 51 -12.49 15.96 1.48
N THR A 52 -11.47 16.51 0.83
CA THR A 52 -11.66 17.48 -0.26
C THR A 52 -12.16 16.82 -1.55
N CYS A 53 -11.72 15.58 -1.81
CA CYS A 53 -12.12 14.82 -2.98
C CYS A 53 -13.42 14.04 -2.72
N PRO A 54 -14.23 13.77 -3.76
CA PRO A 54 -15.40 12.92 -3.61
C PRO A 54 -15.01 11.47 -3.27
N ARG A 55 -15.91 10.75 -2.61
CA ARG A 55 -15.74 9.33 -2.22
C ARG A 55 -15.37 8.42 -3.40
N SER A 56 -15.84 8.74 -4.61
CA SER A 56 -15.53 8.01 -5.84
C SER A 56 -14.04 8.07 -6.23
N THR A 57 -13.35 9.19 -5.98
CA THR A 57 -11.90 9.29 -6.23
C THR A 57 -11.12 8.29 -5.38
N TYR A 58 -11.47 8.18 -4.09
CA TYR A 58 -10.82 7.23 -3.20
C TYR A 58 -11.18 5.78 -3.49
N ASN A 59 -12.37 5.51 -4.05
CA ASN A 59 -12.72 4.17 -4.58
C ASN A 59 -11.78 3.76 -5.72
N LEU A 60 -11.51 4.67 -6.65
CA LEU A 60 -10.56 4.41 -7.73
C LEU A 60 -9.15 4.21 -7.18
N GLN A 61 -8.74 5.02 -6.21
CA GLN A 61 -7.44 4.91 -5.57
C GLN A 61 -7.26 3.55 -4.87
N ILE A 62 -8.21 3.13 -4.02
CA ILE A 62 -8.09 1.86 -3.31
C ILE A 62 -8.13 0.66 -4.26
N LYS A 63 -8.94 0.72 -5.33
CA LYS A 63 -8.96 -0.29 -6.38
C LYS A 63 -7.60 -0.41 -7.08
N ALA A 64 -7.03 0.71 -7.53
CA ALA A 64 -5.73 0.71 -8.20
C ALA A 64 -4.61 0.18 -7.29
N MET A 65 -4.67 0.47 -6.00
CA MET A 65 -3.73 -0.07 -5.02
C MET A 65 -3.89 -1.58 -4.83
N THR A 66 -5.13 -2.09 -4.75
CA THR A 66 -5.38 -3.53 -4.70
C THR A 66 -4.90 -4.24 -5.96
N ASP A 67 -5.25 -3.72 -7.13
CA ASP A 67 -4.80 -4.28 -8.41
C ASP A 67 -3.26 -4.33 -8.48
N TYR A 68 -2.57 -3.31 -7.94
CA TYR A 68 -1.10 -3.31 -7.93
C TYR A 68 -0.49 -4.25 -6.89
N ILE A 69 -1.11 -4.39 -5.70
CA ILE A 69 -0.73 -5.40 -4.71
C ILE A 69 -0.79 -6.81 -5.33
N ASP A 70 -1.90 -7.14 -6.02
CA ASP A 70 -2.09 -8.44 -6.65
C ASP A 70 -1.01 -8.72 -7.71
N VAL A 71 -0.63 -7.70 -8.50
CA VAL A 71 0.47 -7.79 -9.46
C VAL A 71 1.81 -8.05 -8.77
N LEU A 72 2.10 -7.37 -7.66
CA LEU A 72 3.35 -7.58 -6.92
C LEU A 72 3.41 -8.96 -6.27
N GLU A 73 2.30 -9.47 -5.74
CA GLU A 73 2.23 -10.84 -5.19
C GLU A 73 2.43 -11.89 -6.30
N ALA A 74 1.79 -11.72 -7.46
CA ALA A 74 1.98 -12.61 -8.60
C ALA A 74 3.43 -12.59 -9.12
N ARG A 75 4.04 -11.40 -9.23
CA ARG A 75 5.45 -11.27 -9.62
C ARG A 75 6.39 -11.88 -8.61
N ALA A 76 6.14 -11.70 -7.31
CA ALA A 76 6.94 -12.32 -6.26
C ALA A 76 6.96 -13.85 -6.38
N ALA A 77 5.80 -14.46 -6.66
CA ALA A 77 5.70 -15.89 -6.90
C ALA A 77 6.47 -16.33 -8.15
N MET A 78 6.39 -15.60 -9.26
CA MET A 78 7.11 -15.91 -10.50
C MET A 78 8.64 -15.74 -10.36
N GLU A 79 9.07 -14.71 -9.63
CA GLU A 79 10.48 -14.34 -9.47
C GLU A 79 11.14 -15.02 -8.23
N ASN A 80 10.39 -15.86 -7.50
CA ASN A 80 10.81 -16.50 -6.25
C ASN A 80 11.34 -15.48 -5.21
N ILE A 81 10.56 -14.44 -4.96
CA ILE A 81 10.81 -13.41 -3.94
C ILE A 81 9.85 -13.63 -2.77
N TYR A 82 10.36 -13.59 -1.53
CA TYR A 82 9.55 -13.69 -0.32
C TYR A 82 9.14 -12.29 0.15
N LEU A 83 7.83 -12.06 0.34
CA LEU A 83 7.22 -10.77 0.71
C LEU A 83 6.97 -10.61 2.22
#